data_AF-A0A1H5FK30-F1
#
_entry.id   AF-A0A1H5FK30-F1
#
_cell.length_a   1.000
_cell.length_b   1.000
_cell.length_c   1.000
_cell.angle_alpha   90.00
_cell.angle_beta   90.00
_cell.angle_gamma   90.00
#
_symmetry.space_group_name_H-M   'P 1'
#
loop_
_entity.id
_entity.type
_entity.pdbx_description
1 polymer ?
#
loop_
_entity_poly.entity_id
_entity_poly.type
_entity_poly.pdbx_seq_one_letter_code
_entity_poly.pdbx_strand_id
1 'polypeptide(L)'
;MERDAAGRGVAETVDGRTTRFAYDAAGRRTMRTTPTGAVTRSTYDAVGNRTALLSDGHALTFTHDAWGKELTRGFGPAEAPVTLTLGW
;
A
#
# COMPACT_ATOMS: atom_id res chain seq x y z
N MET A 1 -20.23 -5.62 -5.65
CA MET A 1 -18.79 -5.43 -5.94
C MET A 1 -18.66 -4.90 -7.35
N GLU A 2 -17.94 -3.80 -7.54
CA GLU A 2 -17.64 -3.21 -8.84
C GLU A 2 -16.24 -3.64 -9.30
N ARG A 3 -16.07 -3.88 -10.60
CA ARG A 3 -14.80 -4.33 -11.19
C ARG A 3 -14.40 -3.48 -12.39
N ASP A 4 -13.11 -3.37 -12.64
CA ASP A 4 -12.58 -2.79 -13.88
C ASP A 4 -12.61 -3.81 -15.05
N ALA A 5 -12.17 -3.38 -16.23
CA ALA A 5 -12.11 -4.21 -17.44
C ALA A 5 -11.18 -5.43 -17.31
N ALA A 6 -10.21 -5.39 -16.38
CA ALA A 6 -9.33 -6.52 -16.08
C ALA A 6 -9.92 -7.45 -15.00
N GLY A 7 -11.17 -7.23 -14.58
CA GLY A 7 -11.87 -8.01 -13.56
C GLY A 7 -11.42 -7.70 -12.14
N ARG A 8 -10.60 -6.67 -11.90
CA ARG A 8 -10.10 -6.30 -10.57
C ARG A 8 -11.15 -5.45 -9.85
N GLY A 9 -11.38 -5.73 -8.57
CA GLY A 9 -12.40 -5.03 -7.78
C GLY A 9 -12.02 -3.58 -7.46
N VAL A 10 -12.74 -2.60 -8.01
CA VAL A 10 -12.49 -1.17 -7.80
C VAL A 10 -13.35 -0.56 -6.70
N ALA A 11 -14.46 -1.21 -6.36
CA ALA A 11 -15.27 -0.85 -5.21
C ALA A 11 -15.98 -2.07 -4.59
N GLU A 12 -16.11 -2.03 -3.28
CA GLU A 12 -16.84 -3.01 -2.49
C GLU A 12 -17.78 -2.28 -1.53
N THR A 13 -19.05 -2.65 -1.56
CA THR A 13 -20.08 -2.06 -0.71
C THR A 13 -20.64 -3.15 0.21
N VAL A 14 -20.54 -2.92 1.52
CA VAL A 14 -21.07 -3.78 2.57
C VAL A 14 -21.94 -2.90 3.47
N ASP A 15 -23.20 -3.28 3.68
CA ASP A 15 -24.18 -2.53 4.49
C ASP A 15 -24.25 -1.03 4.14
N GLY A 16 -24.29 -0.73 2.84
CA GLY A 16 -24.34 0.63 2.30
C GLY A 16 -23.04 1.43 2.42
N ARG A 17 -21.96 0.86 2.98
CA ARG A 17 -20.66 1.50 3.14
C ARG A 17 -19.70 1.04 2.05
N THR A 18 -19.15 1.98 1.29
CA THR A 18 -18.33 1.67 0.11
C THR A 18 -16.84 1.91 0.37
N THR A 19 -16.02 0.88 0.14
CA THR A 19 -14.55 0.99 0.08
C THR A 19 -14.13 0.99 -1.39
N ARG A 20 -13.22 1.90 -1.77
CA ARG A 20 -12.70 2.00 -3.14
C ARG A 20 -11.23 1.63 -3.21
N PHE A 21 -10.80 1.14 -4.38
CA PHE A 21 -9.44 0.68 -4.63
C PHE A 21 -8.90 1.21 -5.95
N ALA A 22 -7.59 1.45 -6.01
CA ALA A 22 -6.88 1.72 -7.25
C ALA A 22 -5.71 0.73 -7.42
N TYR A 23 -5.33 0.50 -8.67
CA TYR A 23 -4.33 -0.48 -9.07
C TYR A 23 -3.35 0.12 -10.08
N ASP A 24 -2.10 -0.33 -10.05
CA ASP A 24 -1.16 -0.04 -11.13
C ASP A 24 -1.38 -0.95 -12.36
N ALA A 25 -0.56 -0.75 -13.39
CA ALA A 25 -0.60 -1.56 -14.61
C ALA A 25 -0.28 -3.04 -14.36
N ALA A 26 0.48 -3.36 -13.31
CA ALA A 26 0.79 -4.73 -12.90
C ALA A 26 -0.32 -5.37 -12.05
N GLY A 27 -1.42 -4.66 -11.77
CA GLY A 27 -2.51 -5.18 -10.94
C GLY A 27 -2.26 -5.13 -9.45
N ARG A 28 -1.25 -4.40 -8.99
CA ARG A 28 -0.96 -4.23 -7.56
C ARG A 28 -1.76 -3.05 -7.03
N ARG A 29 -2.39 -3.23 -5.87
CA ARG A 29 -3.23 -2.19 -5.25
C ARG A 29 -2.35 -1.03 -4.77
N THR A 30 -2.56 0.16 -5.32
CA THR A 30 -1.82 1.39 -4.99
C THR A 30 -2.60 2.34 -4.08
N MET A 31 -3.91 2.17 -3.98
CA MET A 31 -4.75 3.00 -3.11
C MET A 31 -5.92 2.20 -2.52
N ARG A 32 -6.31 2.55 -1.30
CA ARG A 32 -7.59 2.19 -0.67
C ARG A 32 -8.21 3.42 -0.04
N THR A 33 -9.48 3.66 -0.29
CA THR A 33 -10.28 4.71 0.37
C THR A 33 -11.40 4.04 1.16
N THR A 34 -11.43 4.25 2.47
CA THR A 34 -12.49 3.71 3.35
C THR A 34 -13.80 4.50 3.17
N PRO A 35 -14.93 3.98 3.67
CA PRO A 35 -16.20 4.71 3.67
C PRO A 35 -16.16 6.04 4.43
N THR A 36 -15.23 6.18 5.39
CA THR A 36 -15.00 7.41 6.15
C THR A 36 -14.10 8.41 5.42
N GLY A 37 -13.62 8.09 4.21
CA GLY A 37 -12.72 8.92 3.42
C GLY A 37 -11.23 8.73 3.76
N ALA A 38 -10.88 7.88 4.72
CA ALA A 38 -9.47 7.61 5.03
C ALA A 38 -8.78 6.94 3.85
N VAL A 39 -7.63 7.48 3.44
CA VAL A 39 -6.87 7.01 2.28
C VAL A 39 -5.58 6.34 2.74
N THR A 40 -5.38 5.11 2.28
CA THR A 40 -4.11 4.40 2.36
C THR A 40 -3.51 4.31 0.97
N ARG A 41 -2.23 4.67 0.80
CA ARG A 41 -1.48 4.51 -0.47
C ARG A 41 -0.36 3.50 -0.32
N SER A 42 -0.08 2.74 -1.36
CA SER A 42 1.01 1.77 -1.40
C SER A 42 1.88 2.00 -2.63
N THR A 43 3.20 1.89 -2.46
CA THR A 43 4.17 1.91 -3.55
C THR A 43 4.94 0.60 -3.60
N TYR A 44 5.45 0.26 -4.78
CA TYR A 44 6.14 -1.00 -5.03
C TYR A 44 7.34 -0.76 -5.93
N ASP A 45 8.37 -1.58 -5.77
CA ASP A 45 9.51 -1.63 -6.69
C ASP A 45 9.15 -2.33 -8.01
N ALA A 46 10.12 -2.48 -8.92
CA ALA A 46 9.91 -3.10 -10.22
C ALA A 46 9.58 -4.61 -10.14
N VAL A 47 10.03 -5.31 -9.09
CA VAL A 47 9.87 -6.76 -8.95
C VAL A 47 8.66 -7.15 -8.11
N GLY A 48 7.97 -6.20 -7.47
CA GLY A 48 6.73 -6.45 -6.74
C GLY A 48 6.79 -6.19 -5.25
N ASN A 49 7.96 -5.90 -4.68
CA ASN A 49 8.06 -5.68 -3.24
C ASN A 49 7.47 -4.32 -2.89
N ARG A 50 6.68 -4.27 -1.81
CA ARG A 50 6.10 -3.02 -1.33
C ARG A 50 7.19 -2.16 -0.70
N THR A 51 7.37 -0.94 -1.19
CA THR A 51 8.39 -0.01 -0.68
C THR A 51 7.84 0.98 0.33
N ALA A 52 6.53 1.28 0.27
CA ALA A 52 5.88 2.11 1.26
C ALA A 52 4.38 1.82 1.42
N LEU A 53 3.88 2.14 2.62
CA LEU A 53 2.47 2.29 2.95
C LEU A 53 2.28 3.64 3.64
N LEU A 54 1.45 4.50 3.05
CA LEU A 54 1.15 5.83 3.59
C LEU A 54 -0.30 5.86 4.06
N SER A 55 -0.55 6.34 5.28
CA SER A 55 -1.90 6.51 5.82
C SER A 55 -1.89 7.65 6.83
N ASP A 56 -2.77 8.64 6.65
CA ASP A 56 -3.02 9.70 7.63
C ASP A 56 -1.73 10.38 8.16
N GLY A 57 -0.88 10.86 7.25
CA GLY A 57 0.39 11.51 7.60
C GLY A 57 1.48 10.57 8.11
N HIS A 58 1.21 9.28 8.27
CA HIS A 58 2.17 8.27 8.71
C HIS A 58 2.66 7.41 7.55
N ALA A 59 3.88 6.89 7.68
CA ALA A 59 4.50 5.98 6.74
C ALA A 59 4.97 4.70 7.43
N LEU A 60 4.85 3.60 6.69
CA LEU A 60 5.69 2.42 6.84
C LEU A 60 6.51 2.30 5.57
N THR A 61 7.84 2.27 5.66
CA THR A 61 8.74 2.12 4.50
C THR A 61 9.54 0.85 4.62
N PHE A 62 9.93 0.28 3.49
CA PHE A 62 10.64 -1.00 3.43
C PHE A 62 11.73 -0.95 2.36
N THR A 63 12.86 -1.58 2.64
CA THR A 63 13.84 -1.95 1.62
C THR A 63 14.02 -3.46 1.61
N HIS A 64 14.36 -4.00 0.45
CA HIS A 64 14.50 -5.44 0.25
C HIS A 64 15.82 -5.74 -0.46
N ASP A 65 16.37 -6.93 -0.21
CA ASP A 65 17.46 -7.49 -0.99
C ASP A 65 16.97 -8.05 -2.33
N ALA A 66 17.90 -8.58 -3.14
CA ALA A 66 17.60 -9.14 -4.47
C ALA A 66 16.68 -10.38 -4.43
N TRP A 67 16.55 -11.03 -3.28
CA TRP A 67 15.65 -12.17 -3.07
C TRP A 67 14.32 -11.77 -2.43
N GLY A 68 14.09 -10.47 -2.22
CA GLY A 68 12.86 -9.95 -1.63
C GLY A 68 12.82 -10.05 -0.10
N LYS A 69 13.94 -10.31 0.58
CA LYS A 69 13.97 -10.26 2.05
C LYS A 69 14.10 -8.82 2.50
N GLU A 70 13.31 -8.44 3.50
CA GLU A 70 13.35 -7.11 4.10
C GLU A 70 14.72 -6.85 4.76
N LEU A 71 15.33 -5.71 4.44
CA LEU A 71 16.60 -5.24 5.02
C LEU A 71 16.37 -4.14 6.05
N THR A 72 15.46 -3.21 5.76
CA THR A 72 15.12 -2.11 6.66
C THR A 72 13.63 -1.86 6.68
N ARG A 73 13.14 -1.39 7.82
CA ARG A 73 11.78 -0.89 7.97
C ARG A 73 11.77 0.47 8.65
N GLY A 74 11.09 1.44 8.03
CA GLY A 74 10.78 2.73 8.64
C GLY A 74 9.35 2.77 9.18
N PHE A 75 9.12 3.48 10.29
CA PHE A 75 7.79 3.78 10.81
C PHE A 75 7.74 5.17 11.45
N GLY A 76 6.60 5.86 11.35
CA GLY A 76 6.39 7.17 11.98
C GLY A 76 5.75 8.18 11.03
N PRO A 77 5.92 9.49 11.28
CA PRO A 77 5.50 10.54 10.36
C PRO A 77 6.09 10.32 8.97
N ALA A 78 5.30 10.55 7.91
CA ALA A 78 5.72 10.33 6.54
C ALA A 78 6.88 11.24 6.10
N GLU A 79 7.01 12.40 6.73
CA GLU A 79 8.09 13.35 6.53
C GLU A 79 9.42 12.94 7.18
N ALA A 80 9.37 12.12 8.24
CA ALA A 80 10.54 11.72 9.00
C ALA A 80 10.33 10.36 9.72
N PRO A 81 10.30 9.24 8.99
CA PRO A 81 10.12 7.92 9.59
C PRO A 81 11.39 7.46 10.33
N VAL A 82 11.21 6.83 11.48
CA VAL A 82 12.29 6.17 12.24
C VAL A 82 12.61 4.83 11.58
N THR A 83 13.87 4.60 11.23
CA THR A 83 14.31 3.40 10.51
C THR A 83 14.96 2.38 11.45
N LEU A 84 14.56 1.13 11.31
CA LEU A 84 15.19 -0.04 11.89
C LEU A 84 15.88 -0.85 10.78
N THR A 85 17.07 -1.36 11.08
CA THR A 85 17.78 -2.31 10.22
C THR A 85 17.61 -3.70 10.79
N LEU A 86 17.21 -4.65 9.95
CA LEU A 86 17.09 -6.06 10.29
C LEU A 86 18.41 -6.75 9.90
N GLY A 87 19.18 -7.17 10.89
CA GLY A 87 20.32 -8.07 10.70
C GLY A 87 19.84 -9.51 10.81
N TRP A 88 20.15 -10.32 9.80
CA TRP A 88 19.91 -11.78 9.81
C TRP A 88 21.21 -12.51 10.11
#